data_AF-H2JFG6-F1
#
_entry.id   AF-H2JFG6-F1
#
_cell.length_a   1.000
_cell.length_b   1.000
_cell.length_c   1.000
_cell.angle_alpha   90.00
_cell.angle_beta   90.00
_cell.angle_gamma   90.00
#
_symmetry.space_group_name_H-M   'P 1'
#
loop_
_entity.id
_entity.type
_entity.pdbx_description
1 polymer ?
#
loop_
_entity_poly.entity_id
_entity_poly.type
_entity_poly.pdbx_seq_one_letter_code
_entity_poly.pdbx_strand_id
1 'polypeptide(L)'
;MECRKYCGACCIAPSISSSIPGMPKGKPAGVRCVQLNSDNSCRIFGSPERPKVCSSLRPSREMCGESGQFALEYLCKLEELTKLGGIDMSKILVFMYNDMADFEISYATHLLGHELSKEIVPCAYEKDIIKSKGGLLFTPVITVAEAKVDDYEGFLIPGGWNPVVKTEMLDLIKAFYTSGKLVAAICAGPRYLAKAGILDDVKYTTSIVEWTQARREAFNNEDDPFPRENFIDTRVVRDKNVITSKGISFVDFAIEIADYFGMFKKPDDKEAFFNMISGR
;
A
#
# COMPACT_ATOMS: atom_id res chain seq x y z
N MET A 1 21.57 -9.15 -31.99
CA MET A 1 22.99 -8.99 -31.58
C MET A 1 23.53 -10.31 -31.08
N GLU A 2 24.84 -10.51 -31.02
CA GLU A 2 25.43 -11.72 -30.44
C GLU A 2 25.62 -11.58 -28.92
N CYS A 3 25.70 -12.72 -28.22
CA CYS A 3 25.94 -12.72 -26.78
C CYS A 3 27.39 -12.30 -26.50
N ARG A 4 27.58 -11.29 -25.65
CA ARG A 4 28.93 -10.81 -25.28
C ARG A 4 29.63 -11.84 -24.39
N LYS A 5 30.70 -12.45 -24.91
CA LYS A 5 31.58 -13.33 -24.14
C LYS A 5 32.11 -12.58 -22.90
N TYR A 6 32.22 -13.25 -21.75
CA TYR A 6 32.66 -12.69 -20.47
C TYR A 6 31.68 -11.71 -19.77
N CYS A 7 30.45 -11.57 -20.26
CA CYS A 7 29.43 -10.73 -19.61
C CYS A 7 28.89 -11.35 -18.31
N GLY A 8 28.47 -12.62 -18.34
CA GLY A 8 27.95 -13.34 -17.17
C GLY A 8 26.60 -12.84 -16.60
N ALA A 9 26.07 -11.70 -17.04
CA ALA A 9 24.88 -11.06 -16.45
C ALA A 9 23.67 -12.00 -16.33
N CYS A 10 23.29 -12.70 -17.40
CA CYS A 10 22.18 -13.66 -17.37
C CYS A 10 22.45 -14.93 -16.53
N CYS A 11 23.72 -15.22 -16.22
CA CYS A 11 24.09 -16.32 -15.33
C CYS A 11 24.17 -15.89 -13.85
N ILE A 12 24.05 -14.59 -13.57
CA ILE A 12 24.14 -14.02 -12.22
C ILE A 12 22.79 -13.46 -11.80
N ALA A 13 22.26 -12.49 -12.54
CA ALA A 13 21.09 -11.68 -12.14
C ALA A 13 19.79 -12.48 -11.98
N PRO A 14 19.24 -13.12 -13.04
CA PRO A 14 17.89 -13.66 -12.96
C PRO A 14 17.81 -14.93 -12.10
N SER A 15 16.67 -15.19 -11.48
CA SER A 15 16.38 -16.50 -10.92
C SER A 15 16.08 -17.51 -12.05
N ILE A 16 16.42 -18.78 -11.82
CA ILE A 16 16.19 -19.87 -12.75
C ILE A 16 15.58 -21.01 -11.95
N SER A 17 14.34 -21.37 -12.24
CA SER A 17 13.62 -22.44 -11.54
C SER A 17 13.96 -23.84 -12.06
N SER A 18 14.37 -23.96 -13.33
CA SER A 18 14.79 -25.24 -13.90
C SER A 18 16.14 -25.68 -13.35
N SER A 19 16.37 -26.99 -13.23
CA SER A 19 17.66 -27.55 -12.85
C SER A 19 18.79 -27.10 -13.78
N ILE A 20 19.96 -26.93 -13.20
CA ILE A 20 21.24 -26.69 -13.88
C ILE A 20 22.19 -27.79 -13.41
N PRO A 21 23.10 -28.33 -14.23
CA PRO A 21 24.13 -29.25 -13.74
C PRO A 21 24.91 -28.62 -12.57
N GLY A 22 24.88 -29.25 -11.39
CA GLY A 22 25.42 -28.73 -10.13
C GLY A 22 24.51 -27.80 -9.32
N MET A 23 23.30 -27.47 -9.82
CA MET A 23 22.25 -26.75 -9.09
C MET A 23 20.87 -27.40 -9.37
N PRO A 24 20.54 -28.54 -8.72
CA PRO A 24 19.34 -29.32 -9.06
C PRO A 24 18.01 -28.60 -8.75
N LYS A 25 18.01 -27.68 -7.77
CA LYS A 25 16.85 -26.84 -7.43
C LYS A 25 16.80 -25.52 -8.21
N GLY A 26 17.62 -25.39 -9.26
CA GLY A 26 17.78 -24.14 -10.00
C GLY A 26 18.74 -23.16 -9.31
N LYS A 27 18.71 -21.91 -9.77
CA LYS A 27 19.62 -20.84 -9.35
C LYS A 27 18.83 -19.67 -8.78
N PRO A 28 19.06 -19.25 -7.52
CA PRO A 28 18.45 -18.02 -7.00
C PRO A 28 18.91 -16.77 -7.79
N ALA A 29 18.11 -15.71 -7.72
CA ALA A 29 18.46 -14.39 -8.25
C ALA A 29 19.75 -13.86 -7.58
N GLY A 30 20.58 -13.14 -8.34
CA GLY A 30 21.86 -12.58 -7.87
C GLY A 30 22.95 -13.60 -7.55
N VAL A 31 22.63 -14.89 -7.42
CA VAL A 31 23.60 -15.96 -7.18
C VAL A 31 24.31 -16.31 -8.49
N ARG A 32 25.64 -16.34 -8.43
CA ARG A 32 26.51 -16.73 -9.53
C ARG A 32 26.29 -18.21 -9.88
N CYS A 33 25.98 -18.51 -11.14
CA CYS A 33 25.81 -19.88 -11.62
C CYS A 33 27.10 -20.72 -11.43
N VAL A 34 26.96 -21.97 -10.98
CA VAL A 34 28.08 -22.92 -10.81
C VAL A 34 28.83 -23.21 -12.11
N GLN A 35 28.17 -23.03 -13.26
CA GLN A 35 28.74 -23.22 -14.58
C GLN A 35 29.52 -22.01 -15.10
N LEU A 36 29.66 -20.95 -14.30
CA LEU A 36 30.36 -19.73 -14.70
C LEU A 36 31.84 -19.80 -14.26
N ASN A 37 32.76 -19.70 -15.22
CA ASN A 37 34.20 -19.59 -14.97
C ASN A 37 34.57 -18.27 -14.29
N SER A 38 35.80 -18.14 -13.78
CA SER A 38 36.28 -16.89 -13.16
C SER A 38 36.21 -15.68 -14.11
N ASP A 39 36.34 -15.91 -15.42
CA ASP A 39 36.25 -14.91 -16.48
C ASP A 39 34.81 -14.61 -16.95
N ASN A 40 33.78 -15.12 -16.26
CA ASN A 40 32.37 -15.00 -16.64
C ASN A 40 31.98 -15.73 -17.95
N SER A 41 32.80 -16.64 -18.48
CA SER A 41 32.38 -17.56 -19.55
C SER A 41 31.59 -18.74 -18.98
N CYS A 42 30.57 -19.22 -19.70
CA CYS A 42 29.77 -20.37 -19.29
C CYS A 42 30.40 -21.68 -19.80
N ARG A 43 30.74 -22.60 -18.90
CA ARG A 43 31.41 -23.89 -19.20
C ARG A 43 30.63 -24.79 -20.16
N ILE A 44 29.30 -24.71 -20.10
CA ILE A 44 28.39 -25.50 -20.91
C ILE A 44 27.73 -24.66 -22.02
N PHE A 45 28.32 -23.54 -22.42
CA PHE A 45 27.76 -22.71 -23.50
C PHE A 45 27.73 -23.49 -24.83
N GLY A 46 26.54 -23.71 -25.38
CA GLY A 46 26.35 -24.48 -26.62
C GLY A 46 26.31 -26.00 -26.42
N SER A 47 26.54 -26.49 -25.20
CA SER A 47 26.41 -27.91 -24.87
C SER A 47 24.93 -28.34 -24.81
N PRO A 48 24.61 -29.60 -25.17
CA PRO A 48 23.29 -30.21 -24.91
C PRO A 48 22.88 -30.21 -23.42
N GLU A 49 23.86 -30.16 -22.51
CA GLU A 49 23.60 -30.10 -21.06
C GLU A 49 23.16 -28.70 -20.58
N ARG A 50 23.23 -27.68 -21.45
CA ARG A 50 22.76 -26.33 -21.13
C ARG A 50 21.23 -26.33 -21.01
N PRO A 51 20.68 -25.93 -19.85
CA PRO A 51 19.23 -25.89 -19.65
C PRO A 51 18.52 -25.09 -20.73
N LYS A 52 17.34 -25.56 -21.16
CA LYS A 52 16.55 -24.95 -22.24
C LYS A 52 16.28 -23.46 -22.01
N VAL A 53 15.98 -23.06 -20.77
CA VAL A 53 15.78 -21.64 -20.40
C VAL A 53 17.02 -20.78 -20.66
N CYS A 54 18.21 -21.33 -20.44
CA CYS A 54 19.47 -20.62 -20.67
C CYS A 54 19.80 -20.52 -22.16
N SER A 55 19.42 -21.51 -22.98
CA SER A 55 19.65 -21.50 -24.42
C SER A 55 18.55 -20.78 -25.20
N SER A 56 17.34 -20.68 -24.66
CA SER A 56 16.23 -19.92 -25.25
C SER A 56 16.37 -18.41 -25.04
N LEU A 57 17.09 -17.97 -24.01
CA LEU A 57 17.30 -16.55 -23.74
C LEU A 57 18.19 -15.92 -24.82
N ARG A 58 17.59 -15.08 -25.68
CA ARG A 58 18.30 -14.39 -26.77
C ARG A 58 18.74 -12.99 -26.32
N PRO A 59 19.99 -12.59 -26.61
CA PRO A 59 20.47 -11.24 -26.32
C PRO A 59 19.70 -10.19 -27.14
N SER A 60 19.27 -9.11 -26.48
CA SER A 60 18.63 -7.94 -27.10
C SER A 60 19.39 -6.68 -26.75
N ARG A 61 19.28 -5.63 -27.58
CA ARG A 61 19.97 -4.35 -27.34
C ARG A 61 19.54 -3.71 -26.02
N GLU A 62 18.26 -3.81 -25.71
CA GLU A 62 17.65 -3.33 -24.48
C GLU A 62 18.24 -4.05 -23.25
N MET A 63 18.29 -5.39 -23.27
CA MET A 63 18.80 -6.17 -22.15
C MET A 63 20.31 -6.06 -21.97
N CYS A 64 21.07 -6.04 -23.07
CA CYS A 64 22.53 -6.17 -23.00
C CYS A 64 23.26 -4.82 -22.94
N GLY A 65 22.62 -3.74 -23.40
CA GLY A 65 23.20 -2.39 -23.50
C GLY A 65 24.66 -2.35 -23.96
N GLU A 66 25.43 -1.43 -23.39
CA GLU A 66 26.82 -1.18 -23.82
C GLU A 66 27.86 -1.96 -23.02
N SER A 67 27.55 -2.41 -21.80
CA SER A 67 28.51 -3.08 -20.91
C SER A 67 27.91 -4.28 -20.17
N GLY A 68 28.76 -5.18 -19.66
CA GLY A 68 28.29 -6.32 -18.86
C GLY A 68 27.66 -5.87 -17.54
N GLN A 69 28.18 -4.76 -16.99
CA GLN A 69 27.64 -4.09 -15.82
C GLN A 69 26.21 -3.59 -16.06
N PHE A 70 25.98 -2.90 -17.19
CA PHE A 70 24.64 -2.44 -17.58
C PHE A 70 23.67 -3.62 -17.68
N ALA A 71 24.08 -4.69 -18.36
CA ALA A 71 23.23 -5.88 -18.52
C ALA A 71 22.89 -6.53 -17.17
N LEU A 72 23.84 -6.53 -16.23
CA LEU A 72 23.62 -7.06 -14.88
C LEU A 72 22.61 -6.19 -14.11
N GLU A 73 22.82 -4.87 -14.07
CA GLU A 73 21.92 -3.93 -13.41
C GLU A 73 20.50 -3.98 -13.99
N TYR A 74 20.39 -3.99 -15.32
CA TYR A 74 19.13 -4.10 -16.03
C TYR A 74 18.38 -5.39 -15.67
N LEU A 75 19.07 -6.54 -15.70
CA LEU A 75 18.45 -7.83 -15.37
C LEU A 75 18.10 -7.96 -13.88
N CYS A 76 18.91 -7.41 -12.98
CA CYS A 76 18.56 -7.36 -11.55
C CYS A 76 17.29 -6.54 -11.33
N LYS A 77 17.17 -5.38 -11.99
CA LYS A 77 15.97 -4.55 -11.92
C LYS A 77 14.74 -5.30 -12.44
N LEU A 78 14.85 -6.00 -13.57
CA LEU A 78 13.74 -6.79 -14.09
C LEU A 78 13.34 -7.93 -13.13
N GLU A 79 14.33 -8.62 -12.55
CA GLU A 79 14.07 -9.66 -11.56
C GLU A 79 13.30 -9.10 -10.36
N GLU A 80 13.70 -7.94 -9.82
CA GLU A 80 12.98 -7.27 -8.74
C GLU A 80 11.54 -6.92 -9.12
N LEU A 81 11.34 -6.37 -10.32
CA LEU A 81 10.02 -6.02 -10.82
C LEU A 81 9.12 -7.23 -11.12
N THR A 82 9.69 -8.45 -11.20
CA THR A 82 8.95 -9.66 -11.63
C THR A 82 8.97 -10.80 -10.62
N LYS A 83 9.56 -10.61 -9.43
CA LYS A 83 9.53 -11.60 -8.35
C LYS A 83 8.09 -11.98 -8.00
N LEU A 84 7.73 -13.24 -8.24
CA LEU A 84 6.48 -13.82 -7.77
C LEU A 84 6.48 -13.78 -6.23
N GLY A 85 5.57 -12.98 -5.66
CA GLY A 85 5.49 -12.71 -4.23
C GLY A 85 6.55 -11.73 -3.69
N GLY A 86 7.17 -10.91 -4.55
CA GLY A 86 8.31 -10.07 -4.17
C GLY A 86 8.39 -8.69 -4.81
N ILE A 87 7.26 -8.07 -5.12
CA ILE A 87 7.11 -6.69 -4.64
C ILE A 87 6.57 -6.89 -3.22
N ASP A 88 7.31 -6.45 -2.21
CA ASP A 88 6.70 -6.20 -0.90
C ASP A 88 5.69 -5.07 -1.15
N MET A 89 4.52 -5.44 -1.66
CA MET A 89 3.47 -4.49 -2.02
C MET A 89 3.02 -3.91 -0.70
N SER A 90 3.48 -2.69 -0.42
CA SER A 90 3.10 -1.97 0.78
C SER A 90 1.59 -2.08 0.98
N LYS A 91 1.18 -2.62 2.13
CA LYS A 91 -0.22 -2.94 2.37
C LYS A 91 -0.91 -1.78 3.05
N ILE A 92 -2.16 -1.52 2.66
CA ILE A 92 -3.04 -0.56 3.30
C ILE A 92 -4.21 -1.30 3.90
N LEU A 93 -4.35 -1.22 5.21
CA LEU A 93 -5.47 -1.77 5.93
C LEU A 93 -6.68 -0.84 5.75
N VAL A 94 -7.87 -1.38 5.51
CA VAL A 94 -9.10 -0.59 5.36
C VAL A 94 -10.19 -1.17 6.23
N PHE A 95 -10.67 -0.39 7.20
CA PHE A 95 -11.71 -0.83 8.12
C PHE A 95 -13.09 -0.84 7.46
N MET A 96 -13.76 -1.98 7.52
CA MET A 96 -15.07 -2.24 6.95
C MET A 96 -16.06 -2.56 8.07
N TYR A 97 -17.25 -2.01 7.99
CA TYR A 97 -18.35 -2.30 8.90
C TYR A 97 -19.70 -2.03 8.23
N ASN A 98 -20.76 -2.67 8.72
CA ASN A 98 -22.11 -2.48 8.17
C ASN A 98 -22.51 -1.00 8.26
N ASP A 99 -23.15 -0.48 7.21
CA ASP A 99 -23.52 0.94 7.10
C ASP A 99 -22.34 1.93 7.02
N MET A 100 -21.12 1.46 6.72
CA MET A 100 -20.04 2.34 6.28
C MET A 100 -20.40 3.08 4.99
N ALA A 101 -19.89 4.30 4.82
CA ALA A 101 -20.04 5.08 3.59
C ALA A 101 -18.97 4.66 2.56
N ASP A 102 -19.28 3.69 1.70
CA ASP A 102 -18.33 3.08 0.76
C ASP A 102 -17.66 4.08 -0.21
N PHE A 103 -18.37 5.12 -0.63
CA PHE A 103 -17.81 6.14 -1.51
C PHE A 103 -16.64 6.93 -0.88
N GLU A 104 -16.55 6.99 0.46
CA GLU A 104 -15.56 7.80 1.17
C GLU A 104 -14.13 7.22 1.03
N ILE A 105 -14.02 5.91 0.76
CA ILE A 105 -12.73 5.22 0.57
C ILE A 105 -12.47 4.79 -0.87
N SER A 106 -13.50 4.72 -1.72
CA SER A 106 -13.39 4.11 -3.06
C SER A 106 -12.29 4.76 -3.90
N TYR A 107 -12.26 6.09 -3.96
CA TYR A 107 -11.26 6.81 -4.74
C TYR A 107 -9.86 6.72 -4.12
N ALA A 108 -9.74 6.79 -2.79
CA ALA A 108 -8.46 6.60 -2.10
C ALA A 108 -7.88 5.21 -2.39
N THR A 109 -8.69 4.15 -2.28
CA THR A 109 -8.27 2.78 -2.58
C THR A 109 -7.91 2.59 -4.06
N HIS A 110 -8.58 3.30 -4.97
CA HIS A 110 -8.23 3.30 -6.39
C HIS A 110 -6.83 3.90 -6.62
N LEU A 111 -6.55 5.11 -6.11
CA LEU A 111 -5.24 5.73 -6.25
C LEU A 111 -4.14 4.88 -5.61
N LEU A 112 -4.38 4.36 -4.41
CA LEU A 112 -3.39 3.53 -3.70
C LEU A 112 -3.14 2.21 -4.43
N GLY A 113 -4.18 1.50 -4.85
CA GLY A 113 -4.05 0.20 -5.49
C GLY A 113 -3.52 0.28 -6.93
N HIS A 114 -4.11 1.18 -7.72
CA HIS A 114 -3.79 1.29 -9.15
C HIS A 114 -2.55 2.14 -9.41
N GLU A 115 -2.50 3.38 -8.91
CA GLU A 115 -1.41 4.31 -9.22
C GLU A 115 -0.14 4.03 -8.40
N LEU A 116 -0.32 3.63 -7.13
CA LEU A 116 0.79 3.44 -6.20
C LEU A 116 1.13 1.98 -5.94
N SER A 117 0.47 1.04 -6.62
CA SER A 117 0.74 -0.41 -6.49
C SER A 117 0.76 -0.86 -5.02
N LYS A 118 -0.25 -0.46 -4.24
CA LYS A 118 -0.43 -0.90 -2.85
C LYS A 118 -1.44 -2.04 -2.76
N GLU A 119 -1.20 -3.02 -1.90
CA GLU A 119 -2.19 -4.05 -1.61
C GLU A 119 -3.27 -3.48 -0.68
N ILE A 120 -4.53 -3.49 -1.11
CA ILE A 120 -5.65 -3.06 -0.25
C ILE A 120 -6.16 -4.28 0.52
N VAL A 121 -6.13 -4.19 1.85
CA VAL A 121 -6.50 -5.29 2.75
C VAL A 121 -7.74 -4.89 3.56
N PRO A 122 -8.94 -5.37 3.17
CA PRO A 122 -10.16 -5.13 3.94
C PRO A 122 -10.11 -5.85 5.28
N CYS A 123 -10.34 -5.12 6.37
CA CYS A 123 -10.46 -5.67 7.71
C CYS A 123 -11.79 -5.28 8.36
N ALA A 124 -12.25 -6.07 9.32
CA ALA A 124 -13.45 -5.77 10.12
C ALA A 124 -13.29 -6.37 11.51
N TYR A 125 -14.27 -6.19 12.39
CA TYR A 125 -14.23 -6.86 13.70
C TYR A 125 -14.36 -8.39 13.58
N GLU A 126 -15.18 -8.86 12.63
CA GLU A 126 -15.41 -10.27 12.33
C GLU A 126 -15.28 -10.49 10.81
N LYS A 127 -15.14 -11.74 10.35
CA LYS A 127 -15.00 -12.07 8.91
C LYS A 127 -16.34 -12.24 8.17
N ASP A 128 -17.44 -11.76 8.76
CA ASP A 128 -18.74 -11.76 8.11
C ASP A 128 -18.79 -10.80 6.93
N ILE A 129 -19.68 -11.08 5.97
CA ILE A 129 -19.94 -10.17 4.85
C ILE A 129 -20.48 -8.84 5.39
N ILE A 130 -19.86 -7.75 4.95
CA ILE A 130 -20.25 -6.39 5.29
C ILE A 130 -21.11 -5.81 4.18
N LYS A 131 -22.28 -5.25 4.54
CA LYS A 131 -23.12 -4.46 3.63
C LYS A 131 -22.92 -2.97 3.90
N SER A 132 -22.38 -2.24 2.93
CA SER A 132 -22.22 -0.79 3.04
C SER A 132 -23.55 -0.06 2.96
N LYS A 133 -23.53 1.24 3.29
CA LYS A 133 -24.70 2.12 3.19
C LYS A 133 -25.20 2.25 1.75
N GLY A 134 -24.32 2.19 0.75
CA GLY A 134 -24.68 2.13 -0.67
C GLY A 134 -25.27 0.79 -1.12
N GLY A 135 -25.23 -0.24 -0.26
CA GLY A 135 -25.77 -1.57 -0.54
C GLY A 135 -24.78 -2.56 -1.17
N LEU A 136 -23.51 -2.17 -1.34
CA LEU A 136 -22.46 -3.07 -1.81
C LEU A 136 -22.01 -4.04 -0.72
N LEU A 137 -21.57 -5.23 -1.13
CA LEU A 137 -21.08 -6.27 -0.24
C LEU A 137 -19.57 -6.35 -0.28
N PHE A 138 -18.94 -6.35 0.89
CA PHE A 138 -17.50 -6.44 1.08
C PHE A 138 -17.16 -7.66 1.95
N THR A 139 -16.05 -8.32 1.64
CA THR A 139 -15.56 -9.48 2.38
C THR A 139 -14.26 -9.11 3.08
N PRO A 140 -14.26 -8.94 4.42
CA PRO A 140 -13.03 -8.79 5.19
C PRO A 140 -12.15 -10.03 5.05
N VAL A 141 -10.85 -9.83 4.88
CA VAL A 141 -9.88 -10.94 4.78
C VAL A 141 -9.14 -11.19 6.08
N ILE A 142 -9.15 -10.19 6.98
CA ILE A 142 -8.50 -10.21 8.29
C ILE A 142 -9.38 -9.50 9.32
N THR A 143 -9.29 -9.87 10.59
CA THR A 143 -9.94 -9.10 11.66
C THR A 143 -9.03 -7.98 12.18
N VAL A 144 -9.62 -6.98 12.85
CA VAL A 144 -8.86 -5.93 13.57
C VAL A 144 -7.91 -6.56 14.59
N ALA A 145 -8.33 -7.62 15.28
CA ALA A 145 -7.51 -8.32 16.28
C ALA A 145 -6.36 -9.15 15.67
N GLU A 146 -6.50 -9.61 14.43
CA GLU A 146 -5.46 -10.35 13.70
C GLU A 146 -4.42 -9.42 13.06
N ALA A 147 -4.77 -8.17 12.77
CA ALA A 147 -3.92 -7.21 12.08
C ALA A 147 -2.73 -6.77 12.95
N LYS A 148 -1.51 -6.86 12.39
CA LYS A 148 -0.28 -6.38 13.03
C LYS A 148 0.23 -5.15 12.31
N VAL A 149 0.49 -4.07 13.05
CA VAL A 149 0.92 -2.79 12.49
C VAL A 149 2.12 -2.91 11.54
N ASP A 150 3.05 -3.83 11.81
CA ASP A 150 4.28 -4.02 11.01
C ASP A 150 4.01 -4.43 9.57
N ASP A 151 2.90 -5.11 9.30
CA ASP A 151 2.53 -5.64 7.98
C ASP A 151 1.93 -4.58 7.03
N TYR A 152 1.66 -3.36 7.53
CA TYR A 152 0.95 -2.31 6.79
C TYR A 152 1.70 -0.99 6.82
N GLU A 153 1.49 -0.12 5.84
CA GLU A 153 2.01 1.26 5.86
C GLU A 153 0.95 2.30 6.24
N GLY A 154 -0.33 1.92 6.17
CA GLY A 154 -1.42 2.81 6.50
C GLY A 154 -2.71 2.11 6.86
N PHE A 155 -3.57 2.83 7.57
CA PHE A 155 -4.89 2.40 7.99
C PHE A 155 -5.95 3.44 7.63
N LEU A 156 -6.94 3.03 6.82
CA LEU A 156 -8.05 3.88 6.39
C LEU A 156 -9.33 3.53 7.16
N ILE A 157 -10.01 4.54 7.68
CA ILE A 157 -11.23 4.42 8.48
C ILE A 157 -12.33 5.28 7.85
N PRO A 158 -13.31 4.69 7.14
CA PRO A 158 -14.44 5.42 6.60
C PRO A 158 -15.36 5.94 7.73
N GLY A 159 -16.25 6.85 7.37
CA GLY A 159 -17.43 7.15 8.15
C GLY A 159 -18.61 6.25 7.77
N GLY A 160 -19.81 6.71 8.11
CA GLY A 160 -21.02 5.90 8.11
C GLY A 160 -21.54 5.75 9.54
N TRP A 161 -22.47 4.81 9.73
CA TRP A 161 -23.09 4.60 11.02
C TRP A 161 -22.52 3.38 11.73
N ASN A 162 -21.80 3.60 12.83
CA ASN A 162 -21.37 2.51 13.72
C ASN A 162 -21.17 3.03 15.15
N PRO A 163 -22.03 2.64 16.11
CA PRO A 163 -21.85 3.04 17.49
C PRO A 163 -20.73 2.24 18.20
N VAL A 164 -20.35 1.07 17.65
CA VAL A 164 -19.44 0.12 18.28
C VAL A 164 -17.97 0.53 18.11
N VAL A 165 -17.27 0.62 19.24
CA VAL A 165 -15.83 0.85 19.30
C VAL A 165 -15.27 -0.17 20.29
N LYS A 166 -14.43 -1.09 19.80
CA LYS A 166 -13.79 -2.12 20.63
C LYS A 166 -12.33 -1.75 20.92
N THR A 167 -11.76 -2.31 21.99
CA THR A 167 -10.41 -1.96 22.46
C THR A 167 -9.34 -2.28 21.42
N GLU A 168 -9.45 -3.40 20.70
CA GLU A 168 -8.49 -3.80 19.66
C GLU A 168 -8.37 -2.77 18.53
N MET A 169 -9.45 -2.03 18.23
CA MET A 169 -9.43 -0.94 17.26
C MET A 169 -8.62 0.25 17.79
N LEU A 170 -8.81 0.60 19.06
CA LEU A 170 -8.10 1.72 19.70
C LEU A 170 -6.61 1.43 19.80
N ASP A 171 -6.25 0.20 20.18
CA ASP A 171 -4.86 -0.24 20.30
C ASP A 171 -4.17 -0.27 18.93
N LEU A 172 -4.87 -0.75 17.89
CA LEU A 172 -4.34 -0.75 16.53
C LEU A 172 -4.11 0.68 16.02
N ILE A 173 -5.06 1.60 16.22
CA ILE A 173 -4.90 3.02 15.85
C ILE A 173 -3.67 3.63 16.53
N LYS A 174 -3.51 3.41 17.84
CA LYS A 174 -2.34 3.89 18.59
C LYS A 174 -1.05 3.29 18.05
N ALA A 175 -1.04 2.01 17.69
CA ALA A 175 0.12 1.35 17.11
C ALA A 175 0.55 1.98 15.78
N PHE A 176 -0.40 2.24 14.86
CA PHE A 176 -0.10 2.96 13.61
C PHE A 176 0.42 4.38 13.89
N TYR A 177 -0.23 5.11 14.79
CA TYR A 177 0.16 6.47 15.15
C TYR A 177 1.59 6.53 15.68
N THR A 178 1.90 5.73 16.70
CA THR A 178 3.22 5.69 17.36
C THR A 178 4.34 5.16 16.45
N SER A 179 4.01 4.30 15.48
CA SER A 179 4.96 3.79 14.48
C SER A 179 5.23 4.78 13.34
N GLY A 180 4.60 5.96 13.34
CA GLY A 180 4.72 6.94 12.26
C GLY A 180 4.06 6.51 10.94
N LYS A 181 3.24 5.46 10.96
CA LYS A 181 2.52 4.94 9.80
C LYS A 181 1.19 5.68 9.63
N LEU A 182 0.67 5.71 8.41
CA LEU A 182 -0.51 6.53 8.11
C LEU A 182 -1.74 6.06 8.92
N VAL A 183 -2.43 6.98 9.58
CA VAL A 183 -3.80 6.77 10.06
C VAL A 183 -4.69 7.81 9.39
N ALA A 184 -5.61 7.39 8.54
CA ALA A 184 -6.47 8.31 7.82
C ALA A 184 -7.96 8.01 8.07
N ALA A 185 -8.72 9.02 8.47
CA ALA A 185 -10.14 8.85 8.81
C ALA A 185 -11.02 9.95 8.23
N ILE A 186 -12.22 9.60 7.78
CA ILE A 186 -13.10 10.53 7.07
C ILE A 186 -14.51 10.53 7.68
N CYS A 187 -15.19 11.67 7.59
CA CYS A 187 -16.56 11.86 8.03
C CYS A 187 -16.74 11.61 9.54
N ALA A 188 -17.40 10.52 9.94
CA ALA A 188 -17.54 10.09 11.32
C ALA A 188 -16.36 9.21 11.81
N GLY A 189 -15.53 8.70 10.89
CA GLY A 189 -14.34 7.90 11.17
C GLY A 189 -13.37 8.53 12.19
N PRO A 190 -13.13 9.86 12.20
CA PRO A 190 -12.31 10.50 13.22
C PRO A 190 -12.76 10.25 14.68
N ARG A 191 -14.00 9.81 14.93
CA ARG A 191 -14.42 9.38 16.28
C ARG A 191 -13.56 8.24 16.82
N TYR A 192 -13.14 7.29 15.98
CA TYR A 192 -12.25 6.20 16.44
C TYR A 192 -10.88 6.75 16.90
N LEU A 193 -10.36 7.76 16.20
CA LEU A 193 -9.09 8.40 16.53
C LEU A 193 -9.22 9.23 17.82
N ALA A 194 -10.35 9.93 17.98
CA ALA A 194 -10.69 10.69 19.18
C ALA A 194 -10.71 9.76 20.41
N LYS A 195 -11.43 8.63 20.31
CA LYS A 195 -11.48 7.62 21.38
C LYS A 195 -10.16 6.90 21.62
N ALA A 196 -9.28 6.85 20.62
CA ALA A 196 -7.92 6.35 20.78
C ALA A 196 -7.00 7.37 21.47
N GLY A 197 -7.46 8.61 21.69
CA GLY A 197 -6.69 9.70 22.30
C GLY A 197 -5.65 10.33 21.37
N ILE A 198 -5.57 9.90 20.10
CA ILE A 198 -4.50 10.41 19.22
C ILE A 198 -4.79 11.83 18.70
N LEU A 199 -6.06 12.28 18.76
CA LEU A 199 -6.44 13.63 18.34
C LEU A 199 -6.06 14.70 19.38
N ASP A 200 -5.65 14.32 20.58
CA ASP A 200 -5.12 15.24 21.58
C ASP A 200 -3.77 15.82 21.13
N ASP A 201 -3.04 15.09 20.27
CA ASP A 201 -1.68 15.39 19.83
C ASP A 201 -1.58 15.96 18.39
N VAL A 202 -2.70 16.10 17.68
CA VAL A 202 -2.74 16.55 16.28
C VAL A 202 -3.95 17.42 15.99
N LYS A 203 -3.81 18.31 15.00
CA LYS A 203 -4.95 19.01 14.41
C LYS A 203 -5.75 18.08 13.51
N TYR A 204 -7.08 18.27 13.48
CA TYR A 204 -7.97 17.40 12.72
C TYR A 204 -9.24 18.11 12.24
N THR A 205 -9.96 17.48 11.32
CA THR A 205 -11.32 17.85 10.90
C THR A 205 -12.24 16.62 10.91
N THR A 206 -13.56 16.83 10.87
CA THR A 206 -14.58 15.78 10.85
C THR A 206 -15.91 16.36 10.35
N SER A 207 -16.81 15.51 9.86
CA SER A 207 -18.21 15.91 9.61
C SER A 207 -18.99 16.16 10.91
N ILE A 208 -18.48 15.70 12.07
CA ILE A 208 -19.12 15.86 13.38
C ILE A 208 -18.61 17.14 14.05
N VAL A 209 -19.03 18.29 13.51
CA VAL A 209 -18.59 19.61 13.99
C VAL A 209 -19.15 19.99 15.37
N GLU A 210 -20.25 19.36 15.79
CA GLU A 210 -20.90 19.58 17.09
C GLU A 210 -21.30 18.24 17.73
N TRP A 211 -21.33 18.17 19.06
CA TRP A 211 -21.83 17.00 19.79
C TRP A 211 -23.18 17.28 20.44
N THR A 212 -24.23 17.18 19.63
CA THR A 212 -25.62 17.45 20.02
C THR A 212 -26.21 16.34 20.89
N GLN A 213 -27.35 16.60 21.54
CA GLN A 213 -28.08 15.58 22.30
C GLN A 213 -28.48 14.38 21.43
N ALA A 214 -28.95 14.63 20.20
CA ALA A 214 -29.26 13.58 19.24
C ALA A 214 -28.03 12.71 18.91
N ARG A 215 -26.82 13.30 18.88
CA ARG A 215 -25.57 12.55 18.70
C ARG A 215 -25.19 11.73 19.93
N ARG A 216 -25.39 12.25 21.13
CA ARG A 216 -25.22 11.47 22.37
C ARG A 216 -26.10 10.22 22.34
N GLU A 217 -27.40 10.38 22.08
CA GLU A 217 -28.35 9.27 22.00
C GLU A 217 -27.97 8.27 20.89
N ALA A 218 -27.54 8.80 19.75
CA ALA A 218 -27.04 8.04 18.62
C ALA A 218 -25.79 7.18 18.92
N PHE A 219 -24.89 7.67 19.78
CA PHE A 219 -23.63 7.01 20.12
C PHE A 219 -23.65 6.44 21.56
N ASN A 220 -24.76 5.83 21.96
CA ASN A 220 -24.91 5.14 23.25
C ASN A 220 -24.65 6.04 24.48
N ASN A 221 -25.13 7.28 24.44
CA ASN A 221 -24.97 8.30 25.48
C ASN A 221 -23.50 8.64 25.80
N GLU A 222 -22.62 8.50 24.82
CA GLU A 222 -21.21 8.88 24.92
C GLU A 222 -21.05 10.41 25.03
N ASP A 223 -20.17 10.86 25.93
CA ASP A 223 -19.70 12.25 26.01
C ASP A 223 -18.91 12.65 24.76
N ASP A 224 -18.77 13.94 24.48
CA ASP A 224 -18.04 14.39 23.28
C ASP A 224 -16.59 13.87 23.30
N PRO A 225 -16.20 12.92 22.43
CA PRO A 225 -14.88 12.32 22.50
C PRO A 225 -13.81 13.22 21.85
N PHE A 226 -14.23 14.30 21.19
CA PHE A 226 -13.40 15.12 20.34
C PHE A 226 -12.73 16.26 21.12
N PRO A 227 -11.39 16.39 21.10
CA PRO A 227 -10.68 17.53 21.69
C PRO A 227 -10.89 18.77 20.83
N ARG A 228 -11.95 19.54 21.13
CA ARG A 228 -12.45 20.63 20.28
C ARG A 228 -11.44 21.76 20.06
N GLU A 229 -10.46 21.93 20.94
CA GLU A 229 -9.33 22.85 20.80
C GLU A 229 -8.38 22.50 19.63
N ASN A 230 -8.40 21.26 19.16
CA ASN A 230 -7.60 20.78 18.04
C ASN A 230 -8.38 20.69 16.72
N PHE A 231 -9.69 20.94 16.75
CA PHE A 231 -10.53 20.93 15.58
C PHE A 231 -10.25 22.14 14.67
N ILE A 232 -10.10 21.88 13.37
CA ILE A 232 -9.99 22.89 12.32
C ILE A 232 -11.12 22.66 11.31
N ASP A 233 -11.95 23.69 11.11
CA ASP A 233 -13.12 23.61 10.24
C ASP A 233 -12.75 23.75 8.74
N THR A 234 -12.00 22.78 8.22
CA THR A 234 -11.60 22.71 6.80
C THR A 234 -11.99 21.36 6.18
N ARG A 235 -11.77 21.22 4.87
CA ARG A 235 -12.12 20.03 4.08
C ARG A 235 -11.30 18.81 4.47
N VAL A 236 -9.98 18.98 4.53
CA VAL A 236 -8.99 17.94 4.86
C VAL A 236 -7.90 18.56 5.74
N VAL A 237 -7.42 17.81 6.73
CA VAL A 237 -6.29 18.19 7.59
C VAL A 237 -5.30 17.04 7.58
N ARG A 238 -4.03 17.36 7.31
CA ARG A 238 -2.90 16.47 7.53
C ARG A 238 -2.02 17.08 8.62
N ASP A 239 -1.81 16.33 9.70
CA ASP A 239 -0.89 16.70 10.76
C ASP A 239 -0.13 15.44 11.20
N LYS A 240 1.21 15.50 11.17
CA LYS A 240 2.11 14.33 11.29
C LYS A 240 1.70 13.23 10.28
N ASN A 241 1.51 12.01 10.79
CA ASN A 241 1.04 10.83 10.07
C ASN A 241 -0.48 10.62 10.15
N VAL A 242 -1.25 11.64 10.54
CA VAL A 242 -2.71 11.59 10.64
C VAL A 242 -3.33 12.45 9.55
N ILE A 243 -4.26 11.86 8.78
CA ILE A 243 -5.08 12.58 7.80
C ILE A 243 -6.54 12.46 8.20
N THR A 244 -7.23 13.60 8.34
CA THR A 244 -8.67 13.61 8.59
C THR A 244 -9.41 14.44 7.56
N SER A 245 -10.65 14.06 7.24
CA SER A 245 -11.44 14.76 6.22
C SER A 245 -12.94 14.77 6.55
N LYS A 246 -13.66 15.75 6.01
CA LYS A 246 -15.13 15.74 5.97
C LYS A 246 -15.61 14.75 4.91
N GLY A 247 -16.77 14.11 5.13
CA GLY A 247 -17.30 13.08 4.21
C GLY A 247 -17.50 13.58 2.78
N ILE A 248 -17.94 14.83 2.61
CA ILE A 248 -18.10 15.48 1.29
C ILE A 248 -16.77 15.80 0.58
N SER A 249 -15.64 15.55 1.23
CA SER A 249 -14.28 15.88 0.78
C SER A 249 -13.47 14.61 0.52
N PHE A 250 -14.12 13.55 0.03
CA PHE A 250 -13.48 12.25 -0.28
C PHE A 250 -12.42 12.35 -1.40
N VAL A 251 -12.57 13.30 -2.33
CA VAL A 251 -11.55 13.58 -3.36
C VAL A 251 -10.30 14.19 -2.74
N ASP A 252 -10.47 15.22 -1.91
CA ASP A 252 -9.38 15.85 -1.15
C ASP A 252 -8.67 14.84 -0.26
N PHE A 253 -9.44 13.98 0.42
CA PHE A 253 -8.93 12.89 1.26
C PHE A 253 -8.06 11.91 0.48
N ALA A 254 -8.55 11.43 -0.67
CA ALA A 254 -7.82 10.51 -1.53
C ALA A 254 -6.50 11.12 -2.04
N ILE A 255 -6.54 12.38 -2.49
CA ILE A 255 -5.36 13.09 -3.01
C ILE A 255 -4.36 13.36 -1.89
N GLU A 256 -4.79 13.76 -0.70
CA GLU A 256 -3.88 13.97 0.44
C GLU A 256 -3.20 12.67 0.88
N ILE A 257 -3.91 11.54 0.84
CA ILE A 257 -3.34 10.21 1.12
C ILE A 257 -2.34 9.81 0.03
N ALA A 258 -2.67 10.02 -1.25
CA ALA A 258 -1.75 9.72 -2.34
C ALA A 258 -0.47 10.57 -2.27
N ASP A 259 -0.62 11.85 -1.90
CA ASP A 259 0.49 12.77 -1.63
C ASP A 259 1.34 12.32 -0.42
N TYR A 260 0.71 11.79 0.64
CA TYR A 260 1.42 11.22 1.78
C TYR A 260 2.42 10.13 1.35
N PHE A 261 2.03 9.30 0.38
CA PHE A 261 2.88 8.27 -0.20
C PHE A 261 3.73 8.76 -1.38
N GLY A 262 3.78 10.07 -1.62
CA GLY A 262 4.66 10.70 -2.59
C GLY A 262 4.25 10.48 -4.04
N MET A 263 2.95 10.37 -4.34
CA MET A 263 2.46 10.32 -5.73
C MET A 263 2.90 11.55 -6.54
N PHE A 264 2.90 12.73 -5.91
CA PHE A 264 3.23 14.00 -6.55
C PHE A 264 4.69 14.36 -6.26
N LYS A 265 5.46 14.70 -7.31
CA LYS A 265 6.91 14.93 -7.19
C LYS A 265 7.27 16.40 -7.35
N LYS A 266 6.51 17.15 -8.14
CA LYS A 266 6.69 18.58 -8.34
C LYS A 266 5.68 19.37 -7.49
N PRO A 267 6.00 20.63 -7.13
CA PRO A 267 5.14 21.45 -6.28
C PRO A 267 3.70 21.57 -6.79
N ASP A 268 3.50 21.67 -8.11
CA ASP A 268 2.18 21.94 -8.70
C ASP A 268 1.43 20.68 -9.15
N ASP A 269 2.07 19.49 -9.09
CA ASP A 269 1.48 18.24 -9.60
C ASP A 269 0.16 17.91 -8.87
N LYS A 270 0.14 18.10 -7.54
CA LYS A 270 -1.03 17.84 -6.69
C LYS A 270 -2.20 18.74 -7.04
N GLU A 271 -1.95 20.04 -7.20
CA GLU A 271 -2.98 21.02 -7.54
C GLU A 271 -3.51 20.80 -8.96
N ALA A 272 -2.62 20.57 -9.93
CA ALA A 272 -3.02 20.24 -11.30
C ALA A 272 -3.87 18.97 -11.36
N PHE A 273 -3.49 17.93 -10.61
CA PHE A 273 -4.27 16.69 -10.51
C PHE A 273 -5.63 16.93 -9.86
N PHE A 274 -5.68 17.71 -8.78
CA PHE A 274 -6.94 18.09 -8.13
C PHE A 274 -7.87 18.84 -9.10
N ASN A 275 -7.36 19.81 -9.84
CA ASN A 275 -8.15 20.58 -10.80
C ASN A 275 -8.70 19.71 -11.93
N MET A 276 -7.87 18.82 -12.48
CA MET A 276 -8.28 17.85 -13.49
C MET A 276 -9.43 16.94 -13.02
N ILE A 277 -9.35 16.40 -11.80
CA ILE A 277 -10.36 15.47 -11.26
C ILE A 277 -11.64 16.20 -10.84
N SER A 278 -11.52 17.42 -10.32
CA SER A 278 -12.65 18.23 -9.88
C SER A 278 -13.31 19.05 -11.00
N GLY A 279 -12.72 19.07 -12.20
CA GLY A 279 -13.21 19.83 -13.35
C GLY A 279 -13.04 21.35 -13.19
N ARG A 280 -12.00 21.78 -12.47
CA ARG A 280 -11.66 23.20 -12.28
C ARG A 280 -10.60 23.68 -13.26
#